data_AF-A0A953DII7-F1
#
_entry.id   AF-A0A953DII7-F1
#
_cell.length_a   1.000
_cell.length_b   1.000
_cell.length_c   1.000
_cell.angle_alpha   90.00
_cell.angle_beta   90.00
_cell.angle_gamma   90.00
#
_symmetry.space_group_name_H-M   'P 1'
#
loop_
_entity.id
_entity.type
_entity.pdbx_description
1 polymer ?
#
loop_
_entity_poly.entity_id
_entity_poly.type
_entity_poly.pdbx_seq_one_letter_code
_entity_poly.pdbx_strand_id
1 'polypeptide(L)'
;MKKLLRLIILFGAPLLVGAINLAHPVVSAYPTVYHALLHQGGWWLVLHFVNLAAFPLLGLAVYLLTADWRGLAVTVSRGAIAAFIPLYAAFDAMVGLGTGTLVQSARTLSAEQLAVVEPIIQAYWASSTANILATLGSAAWGLGLLAATVAITPAGRRLAGTALAVAGFALVGWGVATGSSGTLLWWGAVALVALAVLGLNHGRPMASLLALAAMFFGTTHVTPYGPLGAACFLAAALWQQLSRQPGADPEARDVAPAGATL
;
A
#
# COMPACT_ATOMS: atom_id res chain seq x y z
N MET A 1 -0.90 23.01 -5.57
CA MET A 1 -2.10 22.47 -4.89
C MET A 1 -2.33 23.21 -3.58
N LYS A 2 -3.56 23.62 -3.27
CA LYS A 2 -3.89 24.28 -1.99
C LYS A 2 -3.51 23.38 -0.80
N LYS A 3 -2.94 23.95 0.27
CA LYS A 3 -2.47 23.20 1.46
C LYS A 3 -3.53 22.25 2.02
N LEU A 4 -4.78 22.70 2.11
CA LEU A 4 -5.90 21.89 2.59
C LEU A 4 -6.11 20.64 1.74
N LEU A 5 -6.13 20.76 0.40
CA LEU A 5 -6.32 19.63 -0.50
C LEU A 5 -5.18 18.61 -0.37
N ARG A 6 -3.93 19.08 -0.17
CA ARG A 6 -2.79 18.21 0.11
C ARG A 6 -3.03 17.36 1.35
N LEU A 7 -3.48 17.97 2.44
CA LEU A 7 -3.73 17.30 3.72
C LEU A 7 -4.90 16.31 3.59
N ILE A 8 -5.98 16.69 2.91
CA ILE A 8 -7.13 15.80 2.66
C ILE A 8 -6.66 14.54 1.93
N ILE A 9 -5.84 14.65 0.90
CA ILE A 9 -5.36 13.46 0.17
C ILE A 9 -4.38 12.66 1.03
N LEU A 10 -3.40 13.32 1.64
CA LEU A 10 -2.33 12.68 2.40
C LEU A 10 -2.86 11.84 3.59
N PHE A 11 -3.91 12.32 4.26
CA PHE A 11 -4.49 11.65 5.43
C PHE A 11 -5.80 10.93 5.13
N GLY A 12 -6.66 11.51 4.28
CA GLY A 12 -7.96 10.95 3.95
C GLY A 12 -7.88 9.68 3.10
N ALA A 13 -6.93 9.60 2.17
CA ALA A 13 -6.78 8.41 1.32
C ALA A 13 -6.40 7.14 2.12
N PRO A 14 -5.34 7.12 2.94
CA PRO A 14 -5.05 5.95 3.77
C PRO A 14 -6.13 5.68 4.80
N LEU A 15 -6.79 6.70 5.37
CA LEU A 15 -7.90 6.49 6.29
C LEU A 15 -9.08 5.79 5.60
N LEU A 16 -9.46 6.24 4.41
CA LEU A 16 -10.54 5.65 3.62
C LEU A 16 -10.22 4.20 3.25
N VAL A 17 -9.04 3.95 2.68
CA VAL A 17 -8.59 2.61 2.30
C VAL A 17 -8.55 1.70 3.52
N GLY A 18 -7.96 2.15 4.64
CA GLY A 18 -7.87 1.36 5.85
C GLY A 18 -9.24 1.02 6.43
N ALA A 19 -10.13 2.00 6.54
CA ALA A 19 -11.44 1.83 7.14
C ALA A 19 -12.35 0.90 6.31
N ILE A 20 -12.41 1.11 4.99
CA ILE A 20 -13.32 0.31 4.15
C ILE A 20 -12.88 -1.15 4.05
N ASN A 21 -11.57 -1.39 4.01
CA ASN A 21 -11.03 -2.74 3.85
C ASN A 21 -10.98 -3.56 5.15
N LEU A 22 -11.33 -2.98 6.31
CA LEU A 22 -11.53 -3.74 7.55
C LEU A 22 -12.69 -4.74 7.42
N ALA A 23 -13.74 -4.35 6.69
CA ALA A 23 -14.90 -5.19 6.41
C ALA A 23 -14.79 -5.89 5.04
N HIS A 24 -13.59 -5.97 4.45
CA HIS A 24 -13.41 -6.65 3.17
C HIS A 24 -13.70 -8.15 3.32
N PRO A 25 -14.59 -8.73 2.51
CA PRO A 25 -14.84 -10.16 2.62
C PRO A 25 -13.66 -11.03 2.19
N VAL A 26 -13.40 -12.10 2.94
CA VAL A 26 -12.24 -12.98 2.72
C VAL A 26 -12.65 -14.17 1.85
N VAL A 27 -12.38 -14.09 0.54
CA VAL A 27 -12.77 -15.12 -0.43
C VAL A 27 -12.12 -16.47 -0.15
N SER A 28 -10.87 -16.50 0.32
CA SER A 28 -10.13 -17.73 0.62
C SER A 28 -10.71 -18.55 1.78
N ALA A 29 -11.69 -18.02 2.51
CA ALA A 29 -12.43 -18.75 3.53
C ALA A 29 -13.56 -19.64 2.96
N TYR A 30 -13.78 -19.61 1.64
CA TYR A 30 -14.88 -20.31 0.97
C TYR A 30 -14.37 -21.20 -0.17
N PRO A 31 -15.13 -22.24 -0.58
CA PRO A 31 -14.74 -23.13 -1.67
C PRO A 31 -14.64 -22.42 -3.03
N THR A 32 -15.54 -21.47 -3.31
CA THR A 32 -15.55 -20.69 -4.55
C THR A 32 -15.86 -19.23 -4.26
N VAL A 33 -15.48 -18.36 -5.19
CA VAL A 33 -15.81 -16.93 -5.12
C VAL A 33 -17.32 -16.70 -5.17
N TYR A 34 -18.08 -17.55 -5.86
CA TYR A 34 -19.54 -17.47 -5.86
C TYR A 34 -20.11 -17.64 -4.44
N HIS A 35 -19.70 -18.70 -3.74
CA HIS A 35 -20.11 -18.96 -2.35
C HIS A 35 -19.68 -17.84 -1.40
N ALA A 36 -18.47 -17.30 -1.58
CA ALA A 36 -18.03 -16.14 -0.83
C ALA A 36 -18.98 -14.97 -1.04
N LEU A 37 -19.38 -14.64 -2.27
CA LEU A 37 -20.14 -13.42 -2.56
C LEU A 37 -21.66 -13.59 -2.47
N LEU A 38 -22.19 -14.80 -2.26
CA LEU A 38 -23.63 -15.09 -2.31
C LEU A 38 -24.47 -14.19 -1.40
N HIS A 39 -23.99 -13.91 -0.18
CA HIS A 39 -24.72 -13.08 0.81
C HIS A 39 -24.16 -11.66 0.97
N GLN A 40 -23.01 -11.37 0.37
CA GLN A 40 -22.27 -10.12 0.57
C GLN A 40 -21.91 -9.38 -0.72
N GLY A 41 -22.40 -9.84 -1.88
CA GLY A 41 -22.14 -9.25 -3.19
C GLY A 41 -22.50 -7.75 -3.31
N GLY A 42 -23.52 -7.28 -2.60
CA GLY A 42 -23.85 -5.85 -2.57
C GLY A 42 -22.75 -5.02 -1.92
N TRP A 43 -22.27 -5.45 -0.74
CA TRP A 43 -21.15 -4.80 -0.07
C TRP A 43 -19.86 -4.90 -0.87
N TRP A 44 -19.58 -6.07 -1.45
CA TRP A 44 -18.45 -6.29 -2.33
C TRP A 44 -18.39 -5.25 -3.45
N LEU A 45 -19.49 -5.04 -4.19
CA LEU A 45 -19.53 -4.06 -5.27
C LEU A 45 -19.33 -2.62 -4.77
N VAL A 46 -19.95 -2.23 -3.66
CA VAL A 46 -19.78 -0.89 -3.06
C VAL A 46 -18.32 -0.68 -2.66
N LEU A 47 -17.73 -1.65 -1.96
CA LEU A 47 -16.34 -1.59 -1.51
C LEU A 47 -15.38 -1.42 -2.67
N HIS A 48 -15.49 -2.25 -3.71
CA HIS A 48 -14.60 -2.17 -4.87
C HIS A 48 -14.83 -0.93 -5.72
N PHE A 49 -16.08 -0.44 -5.78
CA PHE A 49 -16.35 0.84 -6.45
C PHE A 49 -15.67 2.01 -5.73
N VAL A 50 -15.70 2.04 -4.39
CA VAL A 50 -15.00 3.06 -3.60
C VAL A 50 -13.48 2.89 -3.72
N ASN A 51 -12.98 1.65 -3.65
CA ASN A 51 -11.56 1.33 -3.78
C ASN A 51 -10.98 1.73 -5.14
N LEU A 52 -11.78 1.69 -6.22
CA LEU A 52 -11.38 2.15 -7.55
C LEU A 52 -10.88 3.61 -7.55
N ALA A 53 -11.43 4.47 -6.68
CA ALA A 53 -10.94 5.82 -6.46
C ALA A 53 -9.93 5.91 -5.30
N ALA A 54 -10.15 5.14 -4.23
CA ALA A 54 -9.34 5.21 -3.02
C ALA A 54 -7.89 4.75 -3.24
N PHE A 55 -7.64 3.71 -4.04
CA PHE A 55 -6.28 3.24 -4.33
C PHE A 55 -5.46 4.24 -5.15
N PRO A 56 -5.97 4.84 -6.25
CA PRO A 56 -5.28 5.96 -6.91
C PRO A 56 -4.96 7.12 -5.97
N LEU A 57 -5.90 7.51 -5.11
CA LEU A 57 -5.69 8.57 -4.13
C LEU A 57 -4.62 8.20 -3.09
N LEU A 58 -4.55 6.93 -2.70
CA LEU A 58 -3.50 6.43 -1.81
C LEU A 58 -2.12 6.48 -2.49
N GLY A 59 -2.03 6.10 -3.77
CA GLY A 59 -0.82 6.30 -4.56
C GLY A 59 -0.42 7.78 -4.64
N LEU A 60 -1.36 8.66 -4.91
CA LEU A 60 -1.13 10.11 -4.90
C LEU A 60 -0.66 10.61 -3.53
N ALA A 61 -1.18 10.07 -2.42
CA ALA A 61 -0.71 10.40 -1.09
C ALA A 61 0.79 10.09 -0.90
N VAL A 62 1.28 8.96 -1.43
CA VAL A 62 2.73 8.63 -1.43
C VAL A 62 3.53 9.64 -2.26
N TYR A 63 3.03 10.02 -3.44
CA TYR A 63 3.67 11.05 -4.26
C TYR A 63 3.79 12.38 -3.51
N LEU A 64 2.73 12.77 -2.78
CA LEU A 64 2.70 13.99 -1.98
C LEU A 64 3.57 13.92 -0.74
N LEU A 65 3.66 12.76 -0.09
CA LEU A 65 4.55 12.53 1.05
C LEU A 65 6.03 12.76 0.67
N THR A 66 6.40 12.29 -0.52
CA THR A 66 7.76 12.33 -1.05
C THR A 66 8.05 13.59 -1.88
N ALA A 67 7.11 14.52 -2.03
CA ALA A 67 7.19 15.65 -2.97
C ALA A 67 8.45 16.52 -2.80
N ASP A 68 8.86 16.73 -1.54
CA ASP A 68 9.99 17.61 -1.19
C ASP A 68 11.33 16.84 -1.14
N TRP A 69 11.32 15.53 -1.41
CA TRP A 69 12.50 14.67 -1.39
C TRP A 69 13.17 14.60 -2.78
N ARG A 70 14.48 14.34 -2.81
CA ARG A 70 15.29 14.27 -4.03
C ARG A 70 16.21 13.04 -4.04
N GLY A 71 16.60 12.59 -5.24
CA GLY A 71 17.54 11.50 -5.46
C GLY A 71 16.91 10.25 -6.08
N LEU A 72 17.76 9.29 -6.48
CA LEU A 72 17.35 8.11 -7.24
C LEU A 72 16.25 7.29 -6.55
N ALA A 73 16.38 7.04 -5.25
CA ALA A 73 15.38 6.27 -4.49
C ALA A 73 13.98 6.91 -4.53
N VAL A 74 13.90 8.24 -4.51
CA VAL A 74 12.62 8.97 -4.63
C VAL A 74 12.08 8.86 -6.06
N THR A 75 12.95 8.94 -7.07
CA THR A 75 12.55 8.75 -8.47
C THR A 75 11.97 7.35 -8.70
N VAL A 76 12.63 6.32 -8.18
CA VAL A 76 12.13 4.93 -8.21
C VAL A 76 10.79 4.83 -7.48
N SER A 77 10.68 5.42 -6.29
CA SER A 77 9.44 5.45 -5.51
C SER A 77 8.27 6.03 -6.33
N ARG A 78 8.45 7.21 -6.92
CA ARG A 78 7.41 7.87 -7.72
C ARG A 78 7.07 7.12 -9.00
N GLY A 79 8.06 6.55 -9.68
CA GLY A 79 7.84 5.74 -10.88
C GLY A 79 7.04 4.47 -10.58
N ALA A 80 7.38 3.78 -9.49
CA ALA A 80 6.65 2.59 -9.04
C ALA A 80 5.21 2.95 -8.64
N ILE A 81 4.99 4.06 -7.92
CA ILE A 81 3.65 4.53 -7.58
C ILE A 81 2.84 4.93 -8.82
N ALA A 82 3.47 5.54 -9.82
CA ALA A 82 2.81 5.86 -11.08
C ALA A 82 2.34 4.59 -11.83
N ALA A 83 3.06 3.47 -11.70
CA ALA A 83 2.64 2.17 -12.23
C ALA A 83 1.55 1.50 -11.36
N PHE A 84 1.65 1.59 -10.03
CA PHE A 84 0.66 1.04 -9.09
C PHE A 84 -0.76 1.54 -9.41
N ILE A 85 -0.93 2.84 -9.62
CA ILE A 85 -2.26 3.46 -9.80
C ILE A 85 -3.09 2.77 -10.90
N PRO A 86 -2.66 2.72 -12.17
CA PRO A 86 -3.44 2.10 -13.22
C PRO A 86 -3.51 0.57 -13.09
N LEU A 87 -2.43 -0.09 -12.65
CA LEU A 87 -2.41 -1.55 -12.52
C LEU A 87 -3.38 -2.05 -11.45
N TYR A 88 -3.39 -1.40 -10.29
CA TYR A 88 -4.26 -1.79 -9.19
C TYR A 88 -5.71 -1.43 -9.45
N ALA A 89 -5.97 -0.29 -10.11
CA ALA A 89 -7.32 0.06 -10.56
C ALA A 89 -7.84 -0.95 -11.60
N ALA A 90 -7.01 -1.39 -12.54
CA ALA A 90 -7.38 -2.43 -13.50
C ALA A 90 -7.66 -3.77 -12.82
N PHE A 91 -6.81 -4.17 -11.86
CA PHE A 91 -7.04 -5.34 -11.02
C PHE A 91 -8.40 -5.25 -10.29
N ASP A 92 -8.66 -4.14 -9.60
CA ASP A 92 -9.86 -3.97 -8.77
C ASP A 92 -11.15 -3.88 -9.61
N ALA A 93 -11.07 -3.25 -10.78
CA ALA A 93 -12.16 -3.25 -11.75
C ALA A 93 -12.46 -4.67 -12.29
N MET A 94 -11.42 -5.43 -12.63
CA MET A 94 -11.57 -6.79 -13.15
C MET A 94 -12.08 -7.74 -12.07
N VAL A 95 -11.37 -7.81 -10.95
CA VAL A 95 -11.54 -8.84 -9.91
C VAL A 95 -12.60 -8.44 -8.89
N GLY A 96 -12.59 -7.19 -8.44
CA GLY A 96 -13.64 -6.64 -7.59
C GLY A 96 -14.95 -6.49 -8.34
N LEU A 97 -15.05 -5.46 -9.20
CA LEU A 97 -16.33 -5.15 -9.86
C LEU A 97 -16.80 -6.23 -10.83
N GLY A 98 -15.90 -6.77 -11.66
CA GLY A 98 -16.25 -7.80 -12.63
C GLY A 98 -16.80 -9.07 -11.99
N THR A 99 -16.09 -9.63 -10.99
CA THR A 99 -16.57 -10.84 -10.30
C THR A 99 -17.85 -10.58 -9.51
N GLY A 100 -17.95 -9.43 -8.84
CA GLY A 100 -19.16 -9.06 -8.10
C GLY A 100 -20.39 -8.99 -9.00
N THR A 101 -20.23 -8.41 -10.18
CA THR A 101 -21.30 -8.30 -11.18
C THR A 101 -21.70 -9.68 -11.71
N LEU A 102 -20.74 -10.52 -12.05
CA LEU A 102 -21.00 -11.89 -12.52
C LEU A 102 -21.75 -12.71 -11.46
N VAL A 103 -21.32 -12.66 -10.20
CA VAL A 103 -22.01 -13.35 -9.10
C VAL A 103 -23.42 -12.80 -8.91
N GLN A 104 -23.60 -11.48 -8.96
CA GLN A 104 -24.93 -10.87 -8.84
C GLN A 104 -25.88 -11.33 -9.96
N SER A 105 -25.40 -11.39 -11.20
CA SER A 105 -26.16 -11.89 -12.34
C SER A 105 -26.46 -13.38 -12.24
N ALA A 106 -25.56 -14.18 -11.66
CA ALA A 106 -25.74 -15.62 -11.53
C ALA A 106 -26.82 -16.02 -10.50
N ARG A 107 -27.20 -15.13 -9.57
CA ARG A 107 -28.17 -15.42 -8.50
C ARG A 107 -29.58 -15.74 -9.00
N THR A 108 -29.93 -15.31 -10.22
CA THR A 108 -31.26 -15.53 -10.81
C THR A 108 -31.31 -16.79 -11.70
N LEU A 109 -30.19 -17.49 -11.86
CA LEU A 109 -30.10 -18.68 -12.70
C LEU A 109 -30.74 -19.90 -12.03
N SER A 110 -31.21 -20.84 -12.84
CA SER A 110 -31.60 -22.16 -12.35
C SER A 110 -30.38 -22.94 -11.84
N ALA A 111 -30.60 -23.99 -11.05
CA ALA A 111 -29.51 -24.83 -10.55
C ALA A 111 -28.68 -25.46 -11.68
N GLU A 112 -29.32 -25.87 -12.78
CA GLU A 112 -28.64 -26.45 -13.95
C GLU A 112 -27.74 -25.42 -14.65
N GLN A 113 -28.22 -24.19 -14.82
CA GLN A 113 -27.42 -23.10 -15.39
C GLN A 113 -26.28 -22.69 -14.47
N LEU A 114 -26.55 -22.60 -13.17
CA LEU A 114 -25.54 -22.22 -12.18
C LEU A 114 -24.40 -23.25 -12.11
N ALA A 115 -24.70 -24.55 -12.24
CA ALA A 115 -23.69 -25.60 -12.28
C ALA A 115 -22.67 -25.43 -13.42
N VAL A 116 -23.06 -24.76 -14.51
CA VAL A 116 -22.18 -24.40 -15.63
C VAL A 116 -21.48 -23.06 -15.40
N VAL A 117 -22.21 -22.06 -14.87
CA VAL A 117 -21.71 -20.68 -14.75
C VAL A 117 -20.76 -20.49 -13.56
N GLU A 118 -21.00 -21.13 -12.42
CA GLU A 118 -20.16 -20.97 -11.22
C GLU A 118 -18.67 -21.29 -11.48
N PRO A 119 -18.31 -22.42 -12.12
CA PRO A 119 -16.92 -22.70 -12.48
C PRO A 119 -16.29 -21.65 -13.41
N ILE A 120 -17.08 -21.04 -14.29
CA ILE A 120 -16.60 -19.97 -15.19
C ILE A 120 -16.28 -18.70 -14.39
N ILE A 121 -17.13 -18.33 -13.43
CA ILE A 121 -16.86 -17.19 -12.52
C ILE A 121 -15.58 -17.47 -11.71
N GLN A 122 -15.42 -18.69 -11.21
CA GLN A 122 -14.21 -19.08 -10.48
C GLN A 122 -12.97 -19.00 -11.38
N ALA A 123 -13.06 -19.45 -12.63
CA ALA A 123 -11.95 -19.38 -13.59
C ALA A 123 -11.59 -17.92 -13.96
N TYR A 124 -12.59 -17.04 -14.06
CA TYR A 124 -12.38 -15.61 -14.27
C TYR A 124 -11.64 -14.96 -13.09
N TRP A 125 -12.09 -15.25 -11.87
CA TRP A 125 -11.45 -14.80 -10.63
C TRP A 125 -9.99 -15.27 -10.51
N ALA A 126 -9.74 -16.55 -10.80
CA ALA A 126 -8.42 -17.17 -10.69
C ALA A 126 -7.55 -17.02 -11.94
N SER A 127 -7.98 -16.20 -12.91
CA SER A 127 -7.31 -16.10 -14.21
C SER A 127 -5.89 -15.56 -14.10
N SER A 128 -5.01 -15.96 -15.04
CA SER A 128 -3.64 -15.45 -15.11
C SER A 128 -3.59 -13.93 -15.25
N THR A 129 -4.54 -13.34 -15.98
CA THR A 129 -4.65 -11.88 -16.13
C THR A 129 -4.91 -11.20 -14.78
N ALA A 130 -5.86 -11.70 -13.99
CA ALA A 130 -6.12 -11.21 -12.64
C ALA A 130 -4.85 -11.31 -11.76
N ASN A 131 -4.19 -12.46 -11.78
CA ASN A 131 -2.97 -12.70 -11.00
C ASN A 131 -1.80 -11.78 -11.41
N ILE A 132 -1.62 -11.53 -12.70
CA ILE A 132 -0.58 -10.63 -13.22
C ILE A 132 -0.85 -9.19 -12.76
N LEU A 133 -2.08 -8.70 -12.90
CA LEU A 133 -2.44 -7.35 -12.47
C LEU A 133 -2.27 -7.19 -10.96
N ALA A 134 -2.73 -8.16 -10.17
CA ALA A 134 -2.54 -8.19 -8.72
C ALA A 134 -1.05 -8.14 -8.35
N THR A 135 -0.24 -9.00 -8.97
CA THR A 135 1.19 -9.12 -8.69
C THR A 135 1.93 -7.84 -9.05
N LEU A 136 1.72 -7.30 -10.24
CA LEU A 136 2.40 -6.09 -10.69
C LEU A 136 1.97 -4.87 -9.87
N GLY A 137 0.69 -4.76 -9.54
CA GLY A 137 0.16 -3.71 -8.67
C GLY A 137 0.76 -3.76 -7.27
N SER A 138 0.69 -4.93 -6.60
CA SER A 138 1.28 -5.12 -5.27
C SER A 138 2.80 -4.92 -5.26
N ALA A 139 3.50 -5.40 -6.28
CA ALA A 139 4.94 -5.19 -6.43
C ALA A 139 5.29 -3.71 -6.61
N ALA A 140 4.52 -2.98 -7.43
CA ALA A 140 4.69 -1.55 -7.64
C ALA A 140 4.46 -0.75 -6.35
N TRP A 141 3.45 -1.11 -5.54
CA TRP A 141 3.25 -0.55 -4.21
C TRP A 141 4.45 -0.81 -3.29
N GLY A 142 4.84 -2.08 -3.17
CA GLY A 142 5.96 -2.49 -2.32
C GLY A 142 7.25 -1.78 -2.67
N LEU A 143 7.62 -1.78 -3.97
CA LEU A 143 8.79 -1.07 -4.47
C LEU A 143 8.70 0.44 -4.21
N GLY A 144 7.52 1.03 -4.40
CA GLY A 144 7.26 2.44 -4.16
C GLY A 144 7.60 2.87 -2.73
N LEU A 145 7.04 2.16 -1.76
CA LEU A 145 7.19 2.49 -0.33
C LEU A 145 8.56 2.10 0.21
N LEU A 146 9.13 0.97 -0.22
CA LEU A 146 10.48 0.56 0.18
C LEU A 146 11.54 1.50 -0.39
N ALA A 147 11.38 1.99 -1.62
CA ALA A 147 12.26 3.01 -2.16
C ALA A 147 12.13 4.35 -1.41
N ALA A 148 10.92 4.71 -0.95
CA ALA A 148 10.72 5.85 -0.06
C ALA A 148 11.43 5.66 1.29
N THR A 149 11.40 4.46 1.87
CA THR A 149 12.18 4.08 3.07
C THR A 149 13.69 4.25 2.86
N VAL A 150 14.21 3.80 1.71
CA VAL A 150 15.64 3.98 1.37
C VAL A 150 15.99 5.47 1.23
N ALA A 151 15.10 6.27 0.64
CA ALA A 151 15.34 7.70 0.44
C ALA A 151 15.58 8.47 1.75
N ILE A 152 14.88 8.08 2.83
CA ILE A 152 15.02 8.72 4.16
C ILE A 152 16.07 8.07 5.05
N THR A 153 16.61 6.90 4.65
CA THR A 153 17.75 6.29 5.33
C THR A 153 18.98 7.21 5.22
N PRO A 154 19.74 7.45 6.33
CA PRO A 154 20.95 8.26 6.32
C PRO A 154 21.94 7.85 5.23
N ALA A 155 22.59 8.82 4.58
CA ALA A 155 23.44 8.59 3.41
C ALA A 155 24.49 7.47 3.62
N GLY A 156 25.21 7.49 4.76
CA GLY A 156 26.20 6.47 5.11
C GLY A 156 25.65 5.08 5.44
N ARG A 157 24.32 4.94 5.49
CA ARG A 157 23.60 3.70 5.84
C ARG A 157 22.70 3.20 4.70
N ARG A 158 22.68 3.89 3.55
CA ARG A 158 21.77 3.56 2.44
C ARG A 158 21.95 2.17 1.88
N LEU A 159 23.18 1.64 1.84
CA LEU A 159 23.40 0.26 1.37
C LEU A 159 22.67 -0.76 2.27
N ALA A 160 22.82 -0.62 3.58
CA ALA A 160 22.08 -1.45 4.54
C ALA A 160 20.56 -1.21 4.43
N GLY A 161 20.12 0.03 4.23
CA GLY A 161 18.72 0.36 4.00
C GLY A 161 18.15 -0.32 2.75
N THR A 162 18.91 -0.32 1.65
CA THR A 162 18.55 -1.03 0.41
C THR A 162 18.51 -2.53 0.63
N ALA A 163 19.48 -3.10 1.34
CA ALA A 163 19.49 -4.53 1.66
C ALA A 163 18.25 -4.94 2.48
N LEU A 164 17.87 -4.14 3.49
CA LEU A 164 16.64 -4.36 4.26
C LEU A 164 15.38 -4.17 3.42
N ALA A 165 15.37 -3.21 2.51
CA ALA A 165 14.27 -3.02 1.57
C ALA A 165 14.09 -4.25 0.65
N VAL A 166 15.19 -4.75 0.07
CA VAL A 166 15.17 -5.98 -0.74
C VAL A 166 14.72 -7.18 0.08
N ALA A 167 15.22 -7.32 1.30
CA ALA A 167 14.80 -8.40 2.21
C ALA A 167 13.32 -8.32 2.54
N GLY A 168 12.78 -7.13 2.83
CA GLY A 168 11.35 -6.91 3.06
C GLY A 168 10.50 -7.26 1.84
N PHE A 169 10.94 -6.86 0.64
CA PHE A 169 10.25 -7.22 -0.61
C PHE A 169 10.26 -8.73 -0.84
N ALA A 170 11.42 -9.38 -0.68
CA ALA A 170 11.58 -10.82 -0.83
C ALA A 170 10.75 -11.60 0.21
N LEU A 171 10.66 -11.11 1.45
CA LEU A 171 9.85 -11.70 2.51
C LEU A 171 8.36 -11.69 2.18
N VAL A 172 7.86 -10.59 1.61
CA VAL A 172 6.46 -10.50 1.14
C VAL A 172 6.23 -11.46 0.00
N GLY A 173 7.09 -11.43 -1.04
CA GLY A 173 6.98 -12.31 -2.20
C GLY A 173 7.02 -13.79 -1.80
N TRP A 174 7.93 -14.16 -0.91
CA TRP A 174 8.00 -15.52 -0.35
C TRP A 174 6.73 -15.87 0.40
N GLY A 175 6.28 -15.03 1.34
CA GLY A 175 5.09 -15.30 2.15
C GLY A 175 3.83 -15.50 1.31
N VAL A 176 3.66 -14.71 0.24
CA VAL A 176 2.54 -14.85 -0.70
C VAL A 176 2.69 -16.12 -1.52
N ALA A 177 3.86 -16.37 -2.12
CA ALA A 177 4.09 -17.51 -3.01
C ALA A 177 3.96 -18.87 -2.30
N THR A 178 4.32 -18.94 -1.01
CA THR A 178 4.25 -20.17 -0.22
C THR A 178 2.99 -20.27 0.64
N GLY A 179 2.12 -19.26 0.62
CA GLY A 179 0.98 -19.18 1.55
C GLY A 179 1.38 -19.06 3.02
N SER A 180 2.63 -18.68 3.32
CA SER A 180 3.14 -18.54 4.69
C SER A 180 2.82 -17.17 5.32
N SER A 181 2.30 -16.22 4.53
CA SER A 181 1.77 -14.95 5.05
C SER A 181 0.75 -15.21 6.16
N GLY A 182 0.94 -14.57 7.32
CA GLY A 182 0.05 -14.75 8.48
C GLY A 182 0.53 -15.76 9.52
N THR A 183 1.53 -16.57 9.20
CA THR A 183 2.19 -17.45 10.18
C THR A 183 3.00 -16.63 11.20
N LEU A 184 3.22 -17.19 12.40
CA LEU A 184 4.06 -16.55 13.43
C LEU A 184 5.48 -16.27 12.93
N LEU A 185 6.05 -17.19 12.12
CA LEU A 185 7.36 -17.01 11.51
C LEU A 185 7.40 -15.78 10.60
N TRP A 186 6.39 -15.62 9.75
CA TRP A 186 6.29 -14.49 8.84
C TRP A 186 6.12 -13.17 9.61
N TRP A 187 5.24 -13.13 10.62
CA TRP A 187 5.07 -11.95 11.48
C TRP A 187 6.35 -11.57 12.22
N GLY A 188 7.06 -12.57 12.77
CA GLY A 188 8.36 -12.37 13.42
C GLY A 188 9.39 -11.79 12.45
N ALA A 189 9.48 -12.32 11.23
CA ALA A 189 10.39 -11.81 10.20
C ALA A 189 10.06 -10.36 9.80
N VAL A 190 8.79 -10.02 9.62
CA VAL A 190 8.36 -8.64 9.31
C VAL A 190 8.73 -7.69 10.45
N ALA A 191 8.50 -8.09 11.70
CA ALA A 191 8.86 -7.30 12.87
C ALA A 191 10.38 -7.09 12.96
N LEU A 192 11.18 -8.12 12.69
CA LEU A 192 12.64 -8.01 12.68
C LEU A 192 13.14 -7.03 11.61
N VAL A 193 12.60 -7.09 10.38
CA VAL A 193 12.92 -6.12 9.33
C VAL A 193 12.55 -4.70 9.76
N ALA A 194 11.36 -4.51 10.32
CA ALA A 194 10.89 -3.20 10.78
C ALA A 194 11.76 -2.63 11.91
N LEU A 195 12.17 -3.46 12.87
CA LEU A 195 13.08 -3.08 13.96
C LEU A 195 14.49 -2.76 13.45
N ALA A 196 14.99 -3.53 12.49
CA ALA A 196 16.28 -3.25 11.85
C ALA A 196 16.25 -1.90 11.10
N VAL A 197 15.18 -1.61 10.35
CA VAL A 197 14.98 -0.31 9.69
C VAL A 197 14.89 0.82 10.72
N LEU A 198 14.20 0.61 11.84
CA LEU A 198 14.10 1.58 12.93
C LEU A 198 15.47 1.89 13.54
N GLY A 199 16.26 0.86 13.86
CA GLY A 199 17.62 1.01 14.39
C GLY A 199 18.56 1.71 13.40
N LEU A 200 18.47 1.37 12.12
CA LEU A 200 19.23 2.02 11.05
C LEU A 200 18.95 3.53 10.95
N ASN A 201 17.72 3.93 11.29
CA ASN A 201 17.24 5.30 11.26
C ASN A 201 17.28 5.99 12.65
N HIS A 202 18.12 5.51 13.57
CA HIS A 202 18.32 6.11 14.90
C HIS A 202 17.03 6.25 15.71
N GLY A 203 16.11 5.27 15.58
CA GLY A 203 14.84 5.30 16.31
C GLY A 203 13.78 6.22 15.69
N ARG A 204 14.04 6.87 14.54
CA ARG A 204 13.02 7.65 13.83
C ARG A 204 12.04 6.70 13.14
N PRO A 205 10.76 6.67 13.54
CA PRO A 205 9.83 5.61 13.14
C PRO A 205 9.39 5.70 11.68
N MET A 206 9.50 6.87 11.03
CA MET A 206 8.99 7.08 9.67
C MET A 206 9.44 6.02 8.67
N ALA A 207 10.73 5.67 8.66
CA ALA A 207 11.28 4.64 7.76
C ALA A 207 10.71 3.25 8.04
N SER A 208 10.60 2.88 9.31
CA SER A 208 10.04 1.61 9.74
C SER A 208 8.55 1.52 9.39
N LEU A 209 7.80 2.59 9.62
CA LEU A 209 6.38 2.69 9.29
C LEU A 209 6.13 2.61 7.77
N LEU A 210 6.97 3.25 6.94
CA LEU A 210 6.87 3.10 5.48
C LEU A 210 7.23 1.68 5.02
N ALA A 211 8.23 1.04 5.64
CA ALA A 211 8.56 -0.36 5.35
C ALA A 211 7.41 -1.30 5.73
N LEU A 212 6.78 -1.11 6.90
CA LEU A 212 5.60 -1.86 7.33
C LEU A 212 4.41 -1.62 6.39
N ALA A 213 4.17 -0.37 5.99
CA ALA A 213 3.14 -0.04 5.01
C ALA A 213 3.36 -0.74 3.66
N ALA A 214 4.62 -0.83 3.22
CA ALA A 214 4.99 -1.57 2.02
C ALA A 214 4.68 -3.07 2.18
N MET A 215 5.11 -3.67 3.29
CA MET A 215 5.05 -5.11 3.49
C MET A 215 3.61 -5.61 3.73
N PHE A 216 2.83 -4.92 4.56
CA PHE A 216 1.46 -5.34 4.83
C PHE A 216 0.57 -5.15 3.60
N PHE A 217 0.48 -3.94 3.05
CA PHE A 217 -0.40 -3.69 1.92
C PHE A 217 0.09 -4.39 0.64
N GLY A 218 1.41 -4.57 0.48
CA GLY A 218 1.99 -5.37 -0.60
C GLY A 218 1.69 -6.87 -0.51
N THR A 219 1.29 -7.38 0.67
CA THR A 219 0.82 -8.75 0.82
C THR A 219 -0.60 -8.89 0.28
N THR A 220 -1.52 -8.02 0.72
CA THR A 220 -2.88 -7.91 0.21
C THR A 220 -3.53 -6.65 0.79
N HIS A 221 -4.51 -6.06 0.09
CA HIS A 221 -5.33 -4.98 0.62
C HIS A 221 -6.45 -5.47 1.57
N VAL A 222 -6.67 -6.79 1.65
CA VAL A 222 -7.69 -7.41 2.50
C VAL A 222 -7.25 -7.39 3.97
N THR A 223 -8.23 -7.43 4.88
CA THR A 223 -8.00 -7.55 6.33
C THR A 223 -7.17 -8.80 6.70
N PRO A 224 -6.20 -8.71 7.64
CA PRO A 224 -5.81 -7.52 8.39
C PRO A 224 -4.75 -6.66 7.69
N TYR A 225 -4.12 -7.14 6.61
CA TYR A 225 -2.89 -6.56 6.08
C TYR A 225 -3.10 -5.16 5.46
N GLY A 226 -4.09 -4.99 4.59
CA GLY A 226 -4.35 -3.69 3.96
C GLY A 226 -4.63 -2.59 4.98
N PRO A 227 -5.57 -2.80 5.93
CA PRO A 227 -5.81 -1.87 7.03
C PRO A 227 -4.57 -1.56 7.87
N LEU A 228 -3.77 -2.57 8.23
CA LEU A 228 -2.52 -2.35 8.97
C LEU A 228 -1.51 -1.53 8.15
N GLY A 229 -1.36 -1.81 6.86
CA GLY A 229 -0.47 -1.07 5.98
C GLY A 229 -0.89 0.39 5.81
N ALA A 230 -2.19 0.64 5.65
CA ALA A 230 -2.76 1.98 5.59
C ALA A 230 -2.57 2.75 6.91
N ALA A 231 -2.74 2.08 8.06
CA ALA A 231 -2.47 2.67 9.37
C ALA A 231 -0.98 3.03 9.55
N CYS A 232 -0.06 2.15 9.13
CA CYS A 232 1.37 2.45 9.15
C CYS A 232 1.72 3.65 8.25
N PHE A 233 1.14 3.73 7.04
CA PHE A 233 1.35 4.88 6.16
C PHE A 233 0.81 6.19 6.77
N LEU A 234 -0.41 6.14 7.32
CA LEU A 234 -1.02 7.29 8.01
C LEU A 234 -0.14 7.78 9.17
N ALA A 235 0.36 6.86 9.98
CA ALA A 235 1.29 7.18 11.07
C ALA A 235 2.60 7.78 10.56
N ALA A 236 3.15 7.28 9.44
CA ALA A 236 4.35 7.85 8.83
C ALA A 236 4.12 9.29 8.33
N ALA A 237 2.96 9.55 7.71
CA ALA A 237 2.57 10.88 7.26
C ALA A 237 2.37 11.86 8.43
N LEU A 238 1.71 11.40 9.51
CA LEU A 238 1.54 12.19 10.73
C LEU A 238 2.89 12.52 11.36
N TRP A 239 3.78 11.54 11.49
CA TRP A 239 5.13 11.74 12.00
C TRP A 239 5.90 12.78 11.17
N GLN A 240 5.83 12.70 9.83
CA GLN A 240 6.48 13.67 8.95
C GLN A 240 5.95 15.09 9.20
N GLN A 241 4.64 15.23 9.35
CA GLN A 241 3.99 16.52 9.57
C GLN A 241 4.37 17.12 10.93
N LEU A 242 4.40 16.31 11.99
CA LEU A 242 4.76 16.73 13.35
C LEU A 242 6.26 17.03 13.50
N SER A 243 7.11 16.31 12.74
CA SER A 243 8.57 16.51 12.78
C SER A 243 9.02 17.75 12.01
N ARG A 244 8.17 18.32 11.16
CA ARG A 244 8.43 19.62 10.51
C ARG A 244 8.16 20.73 11.52
N GLN A 245 9.17 21.08 12.32
CA GLN A 245 9.13 22.23 13.25
C GLN A 245 8.68 23.50 12.52
N PRO A 246 7.60 24.17 12.94
CA PRO A 246 7.34 25.57 12.58
C PRO A 246 8.23 26.44 13.47
N GLY A 247 9.45 26.76 13.02
CA GLY A 247 10.35 27.57 13.85
C GLY A 247 11.80 27.75 13.36
N ALA A 248 12.21 27.19 12.23
CA ALA A 248 13.46 27.63 11.61
C ALA A 248 13.18 28.93 10.84
N ASP A 249 13.23 30.03 11.57
CA ASP A 249 13.09 31.39 11.06
C ASP A 249 14.07 31.63 9.89
N PRO A 250 13.62 32.15 8.73
CA PRO A 250 14.52 32.56 7.65
C PRO A 250 15.44 33.73 8.07
N GLU A 251 15.04 34.50 9.08
CA GLU A 251 15.72 35.73 9.52
C GLU A 251 17.03 35.51 10.31
N ALA A 252 17.29 34.29 10.81
CA ALA A 252 18.53 34.00 11.53
C ALA A 252 19.76 33.75 10.62
N ARG A 253 19.63 33.95 9.29
CA ARG A 253 20.72 33.77 8.33
C ARG A 253 21.43 35.06 7.87
N ASP A 254 20.93 36.24 8.23
CA ASP A 254 21.51 37.52 7.79
C ASP A 254 21.82 38.46 8.96
N VAL A 255 22.74 38.10 9.86
CA VAL A 255 23.57 39.10 10.55
C VAL A 255 24.96 38.50 10.83
N ALA A 256 25.85 38.58 9.84
CA ALA A 256 27.28 38.66 10.12
C ALA A 256 27.64 40.16 10.14
N PRO A 257 28.22 40.70 11.23
CA PRO A 257 28.64 42.10 11.24
C PRO A 257 29.77 42.29 10.24
N ALA A 258 29.55 43.17 9.27
CA ALA A 258 30.61 43.66 8.41
C ALA A 258 31.58 44.50 9.25
N GLY A 259 32.85 44.08 9.28
CA GLY A 259 33.97 44.95 9.57
C GLY A 259 34.64 44.77 10.94
N ALA A 260 35.73 44.01 10.93
CA ALA A 260 36.93 44.32 11.73
C ALA A 260 38.13 43.54 11.18
N THR A 261 38.72 44.07 10.10
CA THR A 261 40.12 43.83 9.75
C THR A 261 40.79 45.19 9.60
N LEU A 262 41.47 45.60 10.67
CA LEU A 262 42.85 46.09 10.79
C LEU A 262 42.97 46.94 12.06
#